data_AF-A0A8C9BVR0-F1
#
_entry.id   AF-A0A8C9BVR0-F1
#
_cell.length_a   1.000
_cell.length_b   1.000
_cell.length_c   1.000
_cell.angle_alpha   90.00
_cell.angle_beta   90.00
_cell.angle_gamma   90.00
#
_symmetry.space_group_name_H-M   'P 1'
#
loop_
_entity.id
_entity.type
_entity.pdbx_description
1 polymer ?
#
loop_
_entity_poly.entity_id
_entity_poly.type
_entity_poly.pdbx_seq_one_letter_code
_entity_poly.pdbx_strand_id
1 'polypeptide(L)'
;METPRRFAREWCAQTLPLAQTVVWEVWLCEFWLLLLGSGLNAHFLPHEENVTFINEYVNLHNELRGSVIPRGANLRFMTWDVALSRTARAWGKKCVFERNIHLEKRKMAHPRFNGIGENMWVGPENEFTASTAIRSWFAQRKKYNFEKNSCSDNCSNYLQRISVKKSLS
;
A
#
# COMPACT_ATOMS: atom_id res chain seq x y z
N MET A 1 11.48 89.28 37.50
CA MET A 1 10.25 88.51 37.76
C MET A 1 10.53 87.03 37.53
N GLU A 2 10.99 86.37 38.58
CA GLU A 2 10.83 84.92 38.86
C GLU A 2 9.34 84.66 39.16
N THR A 3 8.66 83.52 39.01
CA THR A 3 8.85 82.05 39.03
C THR A 3 7.57 81.42 38.39
N PRO A 4 7.30 80.07 38.24
CA PRO A 4 7.82 78.93 39.02
C PRO A 4 8.13 77.61 38.27
N ARG A 5 8.86 76.75 39.00
CA ARG A 5 9.03 75.29 38.74
C ARG A 5 7.70 74.54 38.92
N ARG A 6 7.50 73.47 38.14
CA ARG A 6 6.68 72.30 38.54
C ARG A 6 7.30 70.98 38.06
N PHE A 7 7.56 70.13 39.05
CA PHE A 7 7.75 68.68 39.11
C PHE A 7 7.54 67.84 37.84
N ALA A 8 8.51 66.97 37.55
CA ALA A 8 8.28 65.69 36.88
C ALA A 8 9.18 64.58 37.47
N ARG A 9 8.58 63.90 38.45
CA ARG A 9 8.69 62.49 38.85
C ARG A 9 9.84 61.65 38.23
N GLU A 10 10.76 61.23 39.09
CA GLU A 10 11.61 60.05 38.86
C GLU A 10 10.73 58.80 38.74
N TRP A 11 10.87 58.06 37.65
CA TRP A 11 10.42 56.68 37.53
C TRP A 11 11.67 55.81 37.43
N CYS A 12 11.97 55.07 38.51
CA CYS A 12 12.91 53.96 38.46
C CYS A 12 12.36 52.89 37.51
N ALA A 13 13.00 52.72 36.36
CA ALA A 13 12.80 51.55 35.52
C ALA A 13 13.44 50.34 36.21
N GLN A 14 12.62 49.49 36.84
CA GLN A 14 13.05 48.15 37.23
C GLN A 14 13.16 47.30 35.96
N THR A 15 14.39 46.98 35.56
CA THR A 15 14.69 46.05 34.48
C THR A 15 14.43 44.61 34.96
N LEU A 16 13.40 43.97 34.40
CA LEU A 16 13.19 42.53 34.50
C LEU A 16 14.32 41.79 33.74
N PRO A 17 14.86 40.68 34.26
CA PRO A 17 15.97 39.99 33.62
C PRO A 17 15.50 39.21 32.38
N LEU A 18 15.90 39.70 31.20
CA LEU A 18 15.72 39.12 29.86
C LEU A 18 16.18 37.65 29.74
N ALA A 19 17.02 37.18 30.66
CA ALA A 19 17.60 35.84 30.62
C ALA A 19 16.58 34.72 30.88
N GLN A 20 15.54 34.99 31.67
CA GLN A 20 14.60 33.94 32.08
C GLN A 20 13.66 33.56 30.94
N THR A 21 13.19 34.52 30.14
CA THR A 21 12.30 34.28 28.99
C THR A 21 12.96 33.46 27.88
N VAL A 22 14.26 33.68 27.64
CA VAL A 22 15.02 32.96 26.61
C VAL A 22 15.12 31.45 26.91
N VAL A 23 15.23 31.07 28.19
CA VAL A 23 15.35 29.67 28.60
C VAL A 23 14.03 28.91 28.38
N TRP A 24 12.88 29.55 28.65
CA TRP A 24 11.56 28.93 28.43
C TRP A 24 11.24 28.76 26.94
N GLU A 25 11.60 29.74 26.10
CA GLU A 25 11.39 29.67 24.65
C GLU A 25 12.20 28.53 23.99
N VAL A 26 13.46 28.33 24.40
CA VAL A 26 14.29 27.22 23.89
C VAL A 26 13.73 25.86 24.33
N TRP A 27 13.26 25.75 25.58
CA TRP A 27 12.67 24.51 26.10
C TRP A 27 11.35 24.16 25.39
N LEU A 28 10.55 25.18 25.05
CA LEU A 28 9.34 25.01 24.24
C LEU A 28 9.67 24.57 22.80
N CYS A 29 10.72 25.12 22.17
CA CYS A 29 11.17 24.70 20.84
C CYS A 29 11.66 23.24 20.83
N GLU A 30 12.49 22.83 21.80
CA GLU A 30 12.97 21.45 21.91
C GLU A 30 11.82 20.47 22.16
N PHE A 31 10.84 20.84 23.00
CA PHE A 31 9.65 20.03 23.24
C PHE A 31 8.75 19.92 21.99
N TRP A 32 8.61 21.00 21.21
CA TRP A 32 7.91 20.98 19.92
C TRP A 32 8.63 20.12 18.87
N LEU A 33 9.96 20.15 18.81
CA LEU A 33 10.76 19.30 17.91
C LEU A 33 10.65 17.81 18.28
N LEU A 34 10.61 17.48 19.58
CA LEU A 34 10.37 16.12 20.07
C LEU A 34 8.94 15.62 19.76
N LEU A 35 7.94 16.52 19.79
CA LEU A 35 6.56 16.20 19.39
C LEU A 35 6.42 16.01 17.87
N LEU A 36 7.11 16.79 17.05
CA LEU A 36 7.11 16.67 15.58
C LEU A 36 7.78 15.37 15.10
N GLY A 37 8.80 14.88 15.81
CA GLY A 37 9.50 13.63 15.47
C GLY A 37 8.73 12.34 15.75
N SER A 38 7.65 12.41 16.53
CA SER A 38 6.91 11.22 17.01
C SER A 38 5.73 10.80 16.11
N GLY A 39 5.51 11.47 14.97
CA GLY A 39 4.22 11.42 14.26
C GLY A 39 4.14 10.65 12.93
N LEU A 40 5.19 10.00 12.43
CA LEU A 40 5.16 9.34 11.12
C LEU A 40 5.66 7.89 11.18
N ASN A 41 4.90 7.03 11.83
CA ASN A 41 5.04 5.59 11.59
C ASN A 41 4.20 5.24 10.35
N ALA A 42 4.66 5.67 9.17
CA ALA A 42 4.01 5.34 7.92
C ALA A 42 4.24 3.84 7.64
N HIS A 43 3.20 3.04 7.84
CA HIS A 43 3.22 1.62 7.52
C HIS A 43 3.24 1.48 5.99
N PHE A 44 4.43 1.48 5.39
CA PHE A 44 4.57 1.39 3.94
C PHE A 44 4.14 0.00 3.45
N LEU A 45 3.30 -0.05 2.41
CA LEU A 45 2.99 -1.28 1.68
C LEU A 45 4.29 -1.98 1.23
N PRO A 46 4.36 -3.33 1.25
CA PRO A 46 5.59 -4.02 0.87
C PRO A 46 6.01 -3.65 -0.56
N HIS A 47 7.30 -3.38 -0.74
CA HIS A 47 7.89 -3.18 -2.07
C HIS A 47 7.81 -4.46 -2.91
N GLU A 48 7.64 -4.34 -4.22
CA GLU A 48 7.48 -5.47 -5.15
C GLU A 48 8.74 -6.35 -5.27
N GLU A 49 9.87 -5.89 -4.73
CA GLU A 49 11.14 -6.63 -4.67
C GLU A 49 11.43 -7.18 -3.25
N ASN A 50 10.50 -7.02 -2.30
CA ASN A 50 10.65 -7.56 -0.95
C ASN A 50 10.54 -9.10 -0.98
N VAL A 51 11.63 -9.78 -0.61
CA VAL A 51 11.74 -11.25 -0.70
C VAL A 51 10.69 -11.97 0.16
N THR A 52 10.40 -11.47 1.37
CA THR A 52 9.39 -12.07 2.25
C THR A 52 8.01 -12.00 1.62
N PHE A 53 7.64 -10.83 1.09
CA PHE A 53 6.38 -10.62 0.38
C PHE A 53 6.27 -11.53 -0.85
N ILE A 54 7.32 -11.61 -1.67
CA ILE A 54 7.36 -12.47 -2.86
C ILE A 54 7.16 -13.94 -2.48
N ASN A 55 7.89 -14.42 -1.47
CA ASN A 55 7.79 -15.80 -1.03
C ASN A 55 6.41 -16.12 -0.49
N GLU A 56 5.84 -15.27 0.37
CA GLU A 56 4.47 -15.44 0.87
C GLU A 56 3.46 -15.49 -0.29
N TYR A 57 3.55 -14.53 -1.21
CA TYR A 57 2.64 -14.40 -2.33
C TYR A 57 2.68 -15.63 -3.24
N VAL A 58 3.87 -16.08 -3.65
CA VAL A 58 4.04 -17.24 -4.55
C VAL A 58 3.66 -18.55 -3.84
N ASN A 59 4.08 -18.74 -2.59
CA ASN A 59 3.78 -19.96 -1.85
C ASN A 59 2.28 -20.13 -1.64
N LEU A 60 1.58 -19.09 -1.19
CA LEU A 60 0.15 -19.14 -0.99
C LEU A 60 -0.62 -19.34 -2.30
N HIS A 61 -0.13 -18.78 -3.42
CA HIS A 61 -0.73 -19.05 -4.72
C HIS A 61 -0.65 -20.52 -5.10
N ASN A 62 0.52 -21.12 -4.95
CA ASN A 62 0.76 -22.52 -5.29
C ASN A 62 0.03 -23.48 -4.35
N GLU A 63 -0.02 -23.20 -3.04
CA GLU A 63 -0.79 -23.96 -2.05
C GLU A 63 -2.28 -24.03 -2.42
N LEU A 64 -2.88 -22.86 -2.67
CA LEU A 64 -4.31 -22.78 -3.00
C LEU A 64 -4.62 -23.35 -4.39
N ARG A 65 -3.68 -23.24 -5.35
CA ARG A 65 -3.81 -23.91 -6.65
C ARG A 65 -3.74 -25.42 -6.53
N GLY A 66 -2.90 -25.95 -5.64
CA GLY A 66 -2.80 -27.39 -5.38
C GLY A 66 -4.02 -27.99 -4.68
N SER A 67 -4.85 -27.16 -4.02
CA SER A 67 -6.01 -27.60 -3.21
C SER A 67 -7.36 -27.44 -3.91
N VAL A 68 -7.39 -27.21 -5.23
CA VAL A 68 -8.65 -27.08 -5.98
C VAL A 68 -9.37 -28.42 -6.15
N ILE A 69 -10.70 -28.38 -6.14
CA ILE A 69 -11.60 -29.51 -6.37
C ILE A 69 -12.60 -29.09 -7.46
N PRO A 70 -12.77 -29.85 -8.55
CA PRO A 70 -12.03 -31.09 -8.89
C PRO A 70 -10.53 -30.82 -9.10
N ARG A 71 -9.70 -31.85 -8.87
CA ARG A 71 -8.24 -31.73 -8.97
C ARG A 71 -7.86 -31.29 -10.38
N GLY A 72 -7.15 -30.18 -10.51
CA GLY A 72 -6.68 -29.69 -11.81
C GLY A 72 -5.61 -30.61 -12.38
N ALA A 73 -5.91 -31.33 -13.47
CA ALA A 73 -5.02 -32.35 -14.02
C ALA A 73 -3.66 -31.82 -14.51
N ASN A 74 -3.56 -30.52 -14.86
CA ASN A 74 -2.38 -29.92 -15.50
C ASN A 74 -2.02 -28.53 -14.93
N LEU A 75 -2.22 -28.30 -13.63
CA LEU A 75 -1.87 -27.01 -13.02
C LEU A 75 -0.35 -26.86 -12.94
N ARG A 76 0.18 -25.85 -13.64
CA ARG A 76 1.61 -25.49 -13.56
C ARG A 76 1.92 -24.77 -12.24
N PHE A 77 3.12 -25.03 -11.72
CA PHE A 77 3.69 -24.27 -10.61
C PHE A 77 3.93 -22.82 -11.05
N MET A 78 3.58 -21.88 -10.18
CA MET A 78 3.74 -20.45 -10.44
C MET A 78 5.05 -19.94 -9.83
N THR A 79 5.72 -19.05 -10.54
CA THR A 79 6.91 -18.34 -10.10
C THR A 79 6.66 -16.83 -10.16
N TRP A 80 7.45 -16.08 -9.40
CA TRP A 80 7.49 -14.62 -9.48
C TRP A 80 8.08 -14.17 -10.82
N ASP A 81 7.48 -13.15 -11.43
CA ASP A 81 8.00 -12.49 -12.61
C ASP A 81 8.16 -10.98 -12.34
N VAL A 82 9.41 -10.52 -12.31
CA VAL A 82 9.76 -9.14 -11.97
C VAL A 82 9.20 -8.12 -12.97
N ALA A 83 9.06 -8.50 -14.25
CA ALA A 83 8.47 -7.58 -15.22
C ALA A 83 6.96 -7.46 -15.01
N LEU A 84 6.28 -8.55 -14.66
CA LEU A 84 4.87 -8.50 -14.30
C LEU A 84 4.61 -7.69 -13.02
N SER A 85 5.45 -7.82 -12.00
CA SER A 85 5.28 -7.05 -10.75
C SER A 85 5.46 -5.55 -10.95
N ARG A 86 6.44 -5.15 -11.80
CA ARG A 86 6.63 -3.74 -12.19
C ARG A 86 5.42 -3.19 -12.95
N THR A 87 4.83 -3.98 -13.83
CA THR A 87 3.60 -3.60 -14.52
C THR A 87 2.42 -3.45 -13.57
N ALA A 88 2.25 -4.38 -12.62
CA ALA A 88 1.21 -4.30 -11.60
C ALA A 88 1.37 -3.04 -10.74
N ARG A 89 2.59 -2.74 -10.29
CA ARG A 89 2.88 -1.50 -9.55
C ARG A 89 2.59 -0.25 -10.36
N ALA A 90 3.02 -0.21 -11.63
CA ALA A 90 2.80 0.95 -12.49
C ALA A 90 1.30 1.21 -12.71
N TRP A 91 0.49 0.16 -12.83
CA TRP A 91 -0.97 0.29 -12.94
C TRP A 91 -1.62 0.68 -11.60
N GLY A 92 -1.23 0.02 -10.50
CA GLY A 92 -1.76 0.29 -9.15
C GLY A 92 -1.54 1.73 -8.69
N LYS A 93 -0.41 2.34 -9.08
CA LYS A 93 -0.13 3.76 -8.80
C LYS A 93 -1.14 4.74 -9.41
N LYS A 94 -1.94 4.33 -10.39
CA LYS A 94 -3.01 5.16 -10.95
C LYS A 94 -4.22 5.25 -10.03
N CYS A 95 -4.35 4.34 -9.07
CA CYS A 95 -5.46 4.30 -8.12
C CYS A 95 -6.84 4.25 -8.78
N VAL A 96 -6.96 3.51 -9.89
CA VAL A 96 -8.24 3.29 -10.60
C VAL A 96 -8.65 1.83 -10.50
N PHE A 97 -9.95 1.59 -10.31
CA PHE A 97 -10.51 0.23 -10.34
C PHE A 97 -10.92 -0.16 -11.77
N GLU A 98 -9.94 -0.12 -12.66
CA GLU A 98 -10.11 -0.41 -14.09
C GLU A 98 -9.05 -1.43 -14.53
N ARG A 99 -9.40 -2.28 -15.51
CA ARG A 99 -8.47 -3.26 -16.06
C ARG A 99 -7.38 -2.58 -16.89
N ASN A 100 -6.15 -3.04 -16.76
CA ASN A 100 -5.03 -2.51 -17.54
C ASN A 100 -5.22 -2.70 -19.05
N ILE A 101 -5.33 -1.58 -19.77
CA ILE A 101 -5.59 -1.54 -21.22
C ILE A 101 -4.41 -2.07 -22.07
N HIS A 102 -3.27 -2.36 -21.45
CA HIS A 102 -2.05 -2.81 -22.11
C HIS A 102 -1.83 -4.32 -22.06
N LEU A 103 -2.67 -5.08 -21.33
CA LEU A 103 -2.46 -6.51 -21.06
C LEU A 103 -2.41 -7.38 -22.33
N GLU A 104 -3.14 -7.00 -23.38
CA GLU A 104 -3.19 -7.71 -24.66
C GLU A 104 -2.12 -7.25 -25.66
N LYS A 105 -1.59 -6.04 -25.48
CA LYS A 105 -0.68 -5.42 -26.44
C LYS A 105 0.74 -5.98 -26.27
N ARG A 106 1.34 -6.41 -27.39
CA ARG A 106 2.71 -6.94 -27.40
C ARG A 106 3.69 -5.92 -26.82
N LYS A 107 4.60 -6.38 -25.96
CA LYS A 107 5.69 -5.60 -25.35
C LYS A 107 5.25 -4.40 -24.50
N MET A 108 3.94 -4.24 -24.22
CA MET A 108 3.44 -3.14 -23.39
C MET A 108 3.35 -3.53 -21.91
N ALA A 109 2.72 -4.68 -21.61
CA ALA A 109 2.59 -5.19 -20.23
C ALA A 109 3.71 -6.16 -19.83
N HIS A 110 4.41 -6.77 -20.79
CA HIS A 110 5.54 -7.67 -20.51
C HIS A 110 6.45 -7.74 -21.75
N PRO A 111 7.78 -7.78 -21.61
CA PRO A 111 8.71 -7.81 -22.75
C PRO A 111 8.58 -9.06 -23.63
N ARG A 112 8.16 -10.19 -23.06
CA ARG A 112 8.09 -11.50 -23.75
C ARG A 112 6.68 -12.06 -23.94
N PHE A 113 5.71 -11.61 -23.15
CA PHE A 113 4.40 -12.26 -23.04
C PHE A 113 3.30 -11.29 -23.42
N ASN A 114 2.21 -11.81 -23.99
CA ASN A 114 0.97 -11.09 -24.26
C ASN A 114 -0.22 -11.79 -23.58
N GLY A 115 -1.38 -11.16 -23.62
CA GLY A 115 -2.63 -11.64 -23.02
C GLY A 115 -2.55 -11.81 -21.51
N ILE A 116 -1.86 -10.88 -20.84
CA ILE A 116 -1.57 -10.94 -19.39
C ILE A 116 -2.88 -10.96 -18.59
N GLY A 117 -2.97 -11.86 -17.62
CA GLY A 117 -4.09 -11.89 -16.67
C GLY A 117 -3.91 -10.81 -15.62
N GLU A 118 -4.99 -10.34 -15.01
CA GLU A 118 -4.94 -9.32 -13.95
C GLU A 118 -6.03 -9.60 -12.93
N ASN A 119 -5.62 -9.71 -11.67
CA ASN A 119 -6.52 -9.75 -10.52
C ASN A 119 -6.29 -8.47 -9.71
N MET A 120 -7.38 -7.85 -9.24
CA MET A 120 -7.32 -6.65 -8.41
C MET A 120 -8.00 -6.91 -7.07
N TRP A 121 -7.41 -6.36 -6.01
CA TRP A 121 -8.03 -6.25 -4.69
C TRP A 121 -8.05 -4.77 -4.32
N VAL A 122 -9.15 -4.32 -3.74
CA VAL A 122 -9.34 -2.95 -3.29
C VAL A 122 -9.96 -3.03 -1.89
N GLY A 123 -9.42 -2.24 -0.98
CA GLY A 123 -9.88 -2.14 0.39
C GLY A 123 -8.99 -1.16 1.18
N PRO A 124 -9.25 -1.00 2.47
CA PRO A 124 -8.45 -0.16 3.34
C PRO A 124 -6.98 -0.60 3.37
N GLU A 125 -6.05 0.35 3.36
CA GLU A 125 -4.60 0.06 3.32
C GLU A 125 -4.15 -0.75 4.54
N ASN A 126 -4.69 -0.45 5.72
CA ASN A 126 -4.40 -1.17 6.96
C ASN A 126 -4.95 -2.60 7.00
N GLU A 127 -5.82 -2.98 6.07
CA GLU A 127 -6.33 -4.36 5.93
C GLU A 127 -5.54 -5.17 4.88
N PHE A 128 -4.69 -4.50 4.10
CA PHE A 128 -3.97 -5.15 3.02
C PHE A 128 -2.89 -6.08 3.55
N THR A 129 -3.00 -7.34 3.14
CA THR A 129 -1.89 -8.29 3.07
C THR A 129 -2.00 -9.08 1.78
N ALA A 130 -0.88 -9.66 1.31
CA ALA A 130 -0.91 -10.61 0.21
C ALA A 130 -1.92 -11.74 0.48
N SER A 131 -1.88 -12.30 1.69
CA SER A 131 -2.82 -13.34 2.13
C SER A 131 -4.28 -12.93 2.02
N THR A 132 -4.65 -11.73 2.50
CA THR A 132 -6.03 -11.21 2.43
C THR A 132 -6.51 -11.16 0.98
N ALA A 133 -5.76 -10.53 0.09
CA ALA A 133 -6.12 -10.41 -1.32
C ALA A 133 -6.26 -11.78 -1.98
N ILE A 134 -5.24 -12.64 -1.84
CA ILE A 134 -5.20 -13.97 -2.44
C ILE A 134 -6.35 -14.84 -1.95
N ARG A 135 -6.63 -14.85 -0.65
CA ARG A 135 -7.73 -15.65 -0.09
C ARG A 135 -9.10 -15.12 -0.51
N SER A 136 -9.27 -13.81 -0.63
CA SER A 136 -10.53 -13.22 -1.13
C SER A 136 -10.85 -13.68 -2.56
N TRP A 137 -9.85 -13.68 -3.44
CA TRP A 137 -10.00 -14.18 -4.81
C TRP A 137 -10.31 -15.68 -4.84
N PHE A 138 -9.65 -16.47 -4.01
CA PHE A 138 -9.91 -17.91 -3.93
C PHE A 138 -11.30 -18.23 -3.38
N ALA A 139 -11.82 -17.41 -2.45
CA ALA A 139 -13.14 -17.60 -1.86
C ALA A 139 -14.27 -17.51 -2.89
N GLN A 140 -14.05 -16.86 -4.05
CA GLN A 140 -15.01 -16.85 -5.16
C GLN A 140 -15.34 -18.27 -5.67
N ARG A 141 -14.50 -19.28 -5.40
CA ARG A 141 -14.81 -20.70 -5.68
C ARG A 141 -16.17 -21.15 -5.13
N LYS A 142 -16.62 -20.58 -4.01
CA LYS A 142 -17.91 -20.91 -3.39
C LYS A 142 -19.10 -20.53 -4.27
N LYS A 143 -18.88 -19.63 -5.23
CA LYS A 143 -19.88 -19.13 -6.20
C LYS A 143 -19.79 -19.87 -7.54
N TYR A 144 -18.78 -20.72 -7.74
CA TYR A 144 -18.54 -21.44 -8.99
C TYR A 144 -19.02 -22.89 -8.90
N ASN A 145 -19.86 -23.29 -9.85
CA ASN A 145 -20.29 -24.67 -10.02
C ASN A 145 -19.53 -25.31 -11.19
N PHE A 146 -18.67 -26.27 -10.88
CA PHE A 146 -17.84 -26.96 -11.86
C PHE A 146 -18.64 -27.87 -12.81
N GLU A 147 -19.68 -28.55 -12.32
CA GLU A 147 -20.49 -29.47 -13.13
C GLU A 147 -21.31 -28.71 -14.19
N LYS A 148 -21.83 -27.55 -13.81
CA LYS A 148 -22.64 -26.69 -14.68
C LYS A 148 -21.82 -25.65 -15.45
N ASN A 149 -20.52 -25.56 -15.17
CA ASN A 149 -19.63 -24.54 -15.72
C ASN A 149 -20.21 -23.12 -15.58
N SER A 150 -20.77 -22.80 -14.41
CA SER A 150 -21.50 -21.55 -14.16
C SER A 150 -21.05 -20.87 -12.86
N CYS A 151 -21.13 -19.54 -12.83
CA CYS A 151 -20.87 -18.74 -11.64
C CYS A 151 -22.13 -17.97 -11.25
N SER A 152 -22.48 -17.95 -9.97
CA SER A 152 -23.65 -17.23 -9.47
C SER A 152 -23.45 -15.72 -9.31
N ASP A 153 -22.22 -15.22 -9.49
CA ASP A 153 -21.81 -13.80 -9.34
C ASP A 153 -20.43 -13.61 -10.03
N ASN A 154 -19.51 -12.81 -9.48
CA ASN A 154 -18.15 -12.66 -10.00
C ASN A 154 -17.19 -13.77 -9.50
N CYS A 155 -16.73 -14.59 -10.45
CA CYS A 155 -15.70 -15.62 -10.25
C CYS A 155 -14.40 -15.37 -11.04
N SER A 156 -14.22 -14.20 -11.68
CA SER A 156 -13.13 -13.97 -12.64
C SER A 156 -11.75 -14.19 -12.04
N ASN A 157 -11.52 -13.69 -10.81
CA ASN A 157 -10.24 -13.82 -10.12
C ASN A 157 -9.94 -15.29 -9.76
N TYR A 158 -10.95 -16.06 -9.34
CA TYR A 158 -10.79 -17.49 -9.09
C TYR A 158 -10.50 -18.28 -10.37
N LEU A 159 -11.24 -18.01 -11.44
CA LEU A 159 -11.06 -18.69 -12.72
C LEU A 159 -9.68 -18.42 -13.34
N GLN A 160 -9.19 -17.19 -13.27
CA GLN A 160 -7.83 -16.86 -13.70
C GLN A 160 -6.79 -17.70 -12.95
N ARG A 161 -6.99 -17.91 -11.64
CA ARG A 161 -6.07 -18.66 -10.79
C ARG A 161 -6.06 -20.16 -11.01
N ILE A 162 -7.08 -20.76 -11.62
CA ILE A 162 -7.08 -22.19 -11.94
C ILE A 162 -6.76 -22.46 -13.41
N SER A 163 -6.44 -21.41 -14.18
CA SER A 163 -6.02 -21.54 -15.57
C SER A 163 -4.66 -22.25 -15.68
N VAL A 164 -4.54 -23.07 -16.73
CA VAL A 164 -3.36 -23.89 -17.07
C VAL A 164 -2.15 -23.02 -17.47
N LYS A 165 -2.38 -21.75 -17.85
CA LYS A 165 -1.32 -20.81 -18.25
C LYS A 165 -1.03 -19.78 -17.14
N LYS A 166 0.27 -19.60 -16.85
CA LYS A 166 1.00 -18.36 -16.44
C LYS A 166 1.69 -18.30 -15.07
N SER A 167 2.69 -17.40 -15.04
CA SER A 167 3.44 -16.80 -13.93
C SER A 167 2.63 -15.74 -13.17
N LEU A 168 3.11 -15.33 -11.99
CA LEU A 168 2.44 -14.36 -11.11
C LEU A 168 3.08 -12.97 -11.18
N SER A 169 2.21 -11.95 -11.12
CA SER A 169 2.54 -10.55 -10.81
C SER A 169 2.36 -10.27 -9.33
#